data_AF-A0A9Q8Y9I6-F1
#
_entry.id   AF-A0A9Q8Y9I6-F1
#
_cell.length_a   1.000
_cell.length_b   1.000
_cell.length_c   1.000
_cell.angle_alpha   90.00
_cell.angle_beta   90.00
_cell.angle_gamma   90.00
#
_symmetry.space_group_name_H-M   'P 1'
#
loop_
_entity.id
_entity.type
_entity.pdbx_description
1 polymer ?
#
loop_
_entity_poly.entity_id
_entity_poly.type
_entity_poly.pdbx_seq_one_letter_code
_entity_poly.pdbx_strand_id
1 'polypeptide(L)' 'MITTPKIMAGGLLLAGVVGLVLAIRADGARSITNAFERQNNAAAHSAGDARSEFDTCIDGLWDFGAGKCRRSQARSRH' A
#
# COMPACT_ATOMS: atom_id res chain seq x y z
N MET A 1 -36.46 33.48 23.72
CA MET A 1 -37.20 32.82 22.61
C MET A 1 -36.17 32.40 21.57
N ILE A 2 -35.88 31.10 21.46
CA ILE A 2 -35.06 30.61 20.34
C ILE A 2 -35.94 30.74 19.09
N THR A 3 -35.61 31.69 18.23
CA THR A 3 -36.32 31.88 16.97
C THR A 3 -35.99 30.72 16.03
N THR A 4 -36.99 30.18 15.34
CA THR A 4 -36.88 29.14 14.31
C THR A 4 -35.62 29.23 13.43
N PRO A 5 -35.20 30.40 12.93
CA PRO A 5 -33.95 30.54 12.17
C PRO A 5 -32.69 30.10 12.93
N LYS A 6 -32.59 30.30 14.25
CA LYS A 6 -31.44 29.85 15.06
C LYS A 6 -31.37 28.32 15.17
N ILE A 7 -32.52 27.65 15.27
CA ILE A 7 -32.59 26.19 15.30
C ILE A 7 -32.14 25.62 13.95
N MET A 8 -32.63 26.19 12.85
CA MET A 8 -32.24 25.77 11.50
C MET A 8 -30.74 25.99 11.25
N ALA A 9 -30.20 27.13 11.66
CA ALA A 9 -28.76 27.40 11.56
C ALA A 9 -27.93 26.40 12.38
N GLY A 10 -28.36 26.09 13.61
CA GLY A 10 -27.71 25.07 14.45
C GLY A 10 -27.74 23.67 13.82
N GLY A 11 -28.89 23.27 13.27
CA GLY A 11 -29.02 21.98 12.57
C GLY A 11 -28.13 21.87 11.33
N LEU A 12 -28.05 22.93 10.53
CA LEU A 12 -27.17 23.00 9.36
C LEU A 12 -25.69 22.91 9.73
N LEU A 13 -25.28 23.60 10.79
CA LEU A 13 -23.90 23.51 11.30
C LEU A 13 -23.58 22.09 11.77
N LEU A 14 -24.48 21.46 12.53
CA LEU A 14 -24.30 20.10 12.99
C LEU A 14 -24.18 19.11 11.83
N ALA A 15 -25.06 19.23 10.84
CA ALA A 15 -25.04 18.41 9.63
C ALA A 15 -23.71 18.59 8.86
N GLY A 16 -23.21 19.82 8.75
CA GLY A 16 -21.92 20.12 8.14
C GLY A 16 -20.74 19.45 8.85
N VAL A 17 -20.69 19.55 10.19
CA VAL A 17 -19.65 18.91 11.01
C VAL A 17 -19.70 17.39 10.88
N VAL A 18 -20.89 16.80 10.96
CA VAL A 18 -21.08 15.35 10.80
C VAL A 18 -20.64 14.91 9.41
N GLY A 19 -21.05 15.63 8.36
CA GLY A 19 -20.65 15.35 6.98
C GLY A 19 -19.13 15.39 6.80
N LEU A 20 -18.45 16.40 7.36
CA LEU A 20 -17.00 16.53 7.31
C LEU A 20 -16.29 15.35 7.99
N VAL A 21 -16.74 14.95 9.18
CA VAL A 21 -16.15 13.82 9.91
C VAL A 21 -16.28 12.51 9.12
N LEU A 22 -17.44 12.27 8.50
CA LEU A 22 -17.66 11.08 7.68
C LEU A 22 -16.75 11.06 6.44
N ALA A 23 -16.57 12.21 5.78
CA ALA A 23 -15.68 12.33 4.63
C ALA A 23 -14.22 12.00 5.00
N ILE A 24 -13.70 12.60 6.08
CA ILE A 24 -12.35 12.35 6.57
C ILE A 24 -12.15 10.87 6.90
N ARG A 25 -13.12 10.23 7.57
CA ARG A 25 -13.04 8.80 7.90
C ARG A 25 -13.03 7.93 6.65
N ALA A 26 -13.85 8.25 5.65
CA ALA A 26 -13.88 7.52 4.39
C ALA A 26 -12.55 7.65 3.62
N ASP A 27 -11.98 8.85 3.57
CA ASP A 27 -10.69 9.09 2.92
C ASP A 27 -9.53 8.40 3.64
N GLY A 28 -9.54 8.42 4.98
CA GLY A 28 -8.59 7.68 5.80
C GLY A 28 -8.63 6.17 5.53
N ALA A 29 -9.83 5.59 5.50
CA ALA A 29 -10.01 4.16 5.21
C ALA A 29 -9.49 3.79 3.81
N ARG A 30 -9.83 4.59 2.78
CA ARG A 30 -9.32 4.38 1.41
C ARG A 30 -7.80 4.48 1.34
N SER A 31 -7.21 5.45 2.03
CA SER A 31 -5.76 5.65 2.05
C SER A 31 -5.01 4.44 2.62
N ILE A 32 -5.50 3.90 3.74
CA ILE A 32 -4.93 2.73 4.41
C ILE A 32 -5.06 1.49 3.52
N THR A 33 -6.25 1.22 2.97
CA THR A 33 -6.46 0.08 2.07
C THR A 33 -5.56 0.16 0.84
N ASN A 34 -5.42 1.34 0.23
CA ASN A 34 -4.53 1.53 -0.91
C ASN A 34 -3.05 1.31 -0.54
N ALA A 35 -2.64 1.69 0.67
CA ALA A 35 -1.28 1.44 1.14
C ALA A 35 -1.02 -0.06 1.37
N PHE A 36 -1.99 -0.79 1.91
CA PHE A 36 -1.90 -2.26 2.05
C PHE A 36 -1.85 -2.95 0.69
N GLU A 37 -2.69 -2.54 -0.25
CA GLU A 37 -2.73 -3.09 -1.59
C GLU A 37 -1.38 -2.89 -2.33
N ARG A 38 -0.80 -1.68 -2.24
CA ARG A 38 0.53 -1.42 -2.81
C ARG A 38 1.62 -2.28 -2.17
N GLN A 39 1.60 -2.42 -0.83
CA GLN A 39 2.55 -3.26 -0.13
C GLN A 39 2.40 -4.73 -0.49
N ASN A 40 1.17 -5.23 -0.61
CA ASN A 40 0.89 -6.60 -0.98
C ASN A 40 1.37 -6.89 -2.41
N ASN A 41 1.05 -6.02 -3.36
CA ASN A 41 1.52 -6.15 -4.74
C ASN A 41 3.04 -6.09 -4.85
N ALA A 42 3.70 -5.21 -4.10
CA ALA A 42 5.17 -5.15 -4.04
C ALA A 42 5.76 -6.45 -3.46
N ALA A 43 5.16 -7.00 -2.41
CA ALA A 43 5.58 -8.27 -1.81
C ALA A 43 5.37 -9.44 -2.78
N ALA A 44 4.22 -9.51 -3.47
CA ALA A 44 3.93 -10.52 -4.47
C ALA A 44 4.92 -10.46 -5.64
N HIS A 45 5.24 -9.25 -6.11
CA HIS A 45 6.25 -9.05 -7.16
C HIS A 45 7.64 -9.51 -6.69
N SER A 46 8.07 -9.05 -5.51
CA SER A 46 9.36 -9.45 -4.94
C SER A 46 9.48 -10.97 -4.71
N ALA A 47 8.39 -11.63 -4.30
CA ALA A 47 8.36 -13.08 -4.14
C ALA A 47 8.44 -13.80 -5.49
N GLY A 48 7.73 -13.28 -6.50
CA GLY A 48 7.81 -13.76 -7.88
C GLY A 48 9.22 -13.64 -8.46
N ASP A 49 9.86 -12.48 -8.27
CA ASP A 49 11.23 -12.23 -8.71
C ASP A 49 12.22 -13.17 -8.03
N ALA A 50 12.12 -13.35 -6.71
CA ALA A 50 13.00 -14.27 -5.97
C ALA A 50 12.83 -15.73 -6.42
N ARG A 51 11.58 -16.15 -6.66
CA ARG A 51 11.30 -17.48 -7.21
C ARG A 51 11.88 -17.62 -8.62
N SER A 52 11.66 -16.63 -9.48
CA SER A 52 12.19 -16.64 -10.84
C SER A 52 13.72 -16.68 -10.83
N GLU A 53 14.38 -15.97 -9.92
CA GLU A 53 15.83 -15.98 -9.77
C GLU A 53 16.32 -17.37 -9.34
N PHE A 54 15.60 -18.05 -8.44
CA PHE A 54 15.90 -19.42 -8.05
C PHE A 54 15.72 -20.41 -9.22
N ASP A 55 14.56 -20.39 -9.86
CA ASP A 55 14.18 -21.32 -10.94
C ASP A 55 15.10 -21.18 -12.17
N THR A 56 15.68 -19.99 -12.39
CA THR A 56 16.61 -19.71 -13.51
C THR A 56 18.08 -19.81 -13.12
N CYS A 57 18.40 -20.02 -11.84
CA CYS A 57 19.77 -20.15 -11.38
C CYS A 57 20.39 -21.47 -11.85
N ILE A 58 21.64 -21.41 -12.29
CA ILE A 58 22.39 -22.62 -12.65
C ILE A 58 22.61 -23.47 -11.38
N ASP A 59 22.45 -24.79 -11.51
CA ASP A 59 22.67 -25.74 -10.43
C ASP A 59 24.01 -25.51 -9.72
N GLY A 60 23.96 -25.47 -8.38
CA GLY A 60 25.14 -25.26 -7.52
C GLY A 60 25.59 -23.81 -7.35
N LEU A 61 25.02 -22.84 -8.07
CA LEU A 61 25.34 -21.42 -7.89
C LEU A 61 24.41 -20.71 -6.90
N TRP A 62 23.29 -21.33 -6.52
CA TRP A 62 22.39 -20.75 -5.52
C TRP A 62 23.09 -20.61 -4.16
N ASP A 63 22.95 -19.44 -3.54
CA ASP A 63 23.36 -19.19 -2.16
C ASP A 63 22.12 -19.17 -1.26
N PHE A 64 21.94 -20.25 -0.48
CA PHE A 64 20.84 -20.37 0.47
C PHE A 64 20.95 -19.40 1.65
N GLY A 65 22.15 -18.96 2.02
CA GLY A 65 22.36 -17.98 3.08
C GLY A 65 22.04 -16.56 2.63
N ALA A 66 22.35 -16.23 1.37
CA ALA A 66 22.07 -14.93 0.80
C ALA A 66 20.69 -14.82 0.11
N GLY A 67 20.03 -15.95 -0.16
CA GLY A 67 18.77 -16.00 -0.90
C GLY A 67 18.88 -15.48 -2.33
N LYS A 68 20.05 -15.65 -2.96
CA LYS A 68 20.37 -15.09 -4.29
C LYS A 68 21.16 -16.09 -5.11
N CYS A 69 21.02 -15.99 -6.43
CA CYS A 69 21.90 -16.72 -7.33
C CYS A 69 23.27 -16.03 -7.32
N ARG A 70 24.34 -16.77 -6.99
CA ARG A 70 25.69 -16.20 -7.10
C ARG A 70 25.94 -15.93 -8.57
N ARG A 71 26.11 -14.66 -8.92
CA ARG A 71 26.64 -14.33 -10.24
C ARG A 71 28.02 -14.96 -10.30
N SER A 72 28.21 -15.93 -11.18
CA SER A 72 29.55 -16.19 -11.68
C SER A 72 30.08 -14.84 -12.14
N GLN A 73 31.33 -14.50 -11.84
CA GLN A 73 31.99 -13.35 -12.43
C GLN A 73 32.13 -13.59 -13.94
N ALA A 74 31.02 -13.51 -14.68
CA ALA A 74 30.94 -13.66 -16.11
C ALA A 74 30.36 -12.35 -16.64
N ARG A 75 31.28 -11.38 -16.75
CA ARG A 75 31.26 -10.30 -17.72
C ARG A 75 30.26 -9.17 -17.47
N SER A 76 30.77 -8.12 -16.82
CA SER A 76 30.61 -6.77 -17.39
C SER A 76 31.02 -6.86 -18.87
N ARG A 77 30.06 -6.75 -19.79
CA ARG A 77 30.32 -6.32 -21.16
C ARG A 77 29.71 -4.92 -21.29
N HIS A 78 30.53 -4.03 -21.84
CA HIS A 78 30.26 -2.68 -22.31
C HIS A 78 28.85 -2.44 -22.83
#